data_AF-W8Z272-F1
#
_entry.id   AF-W8Z272-F1
#
_cell.length_a   1.000
_cell.length_b   1.000
_cell.length_c   1.000
_cell.angle_alpha   90.00
_cell.angle_beta   90.00
_cell.angle_gamma   90.00
#
_symmetry.space_group_name_H-M   'P 1'
#
loop_
_entity.id
_entity.type
_entity.pdbx_description
1 polymer ?
#
loop_
_entity_poly.entity_id
_entity_poly.type
_entity_poly.pdbx_seq_one_letter_code
_entity_poly.pdbx_strand_id
1 'polypeptide(L)'
;MVRRNARRGVYFPVTMDPSDSPQGMLAKRVQVVSLRMVSESSSIFYPNRKIRTPADAAALICQFIGDCDRETFCILCLNTKNEPTAIHQVSTGTLNASLVHPHETFKLAILANSASIVACHNHPSGAFARQRMPAWYRSS
;
A
#
# COMPACT_ATOMS: atom_id res chain seq x y z
N MET A 1 -14.42 -46.90 26.40
CA MET A 1 -14.53 -46.11 25.16
C MET A 1 -13.86 -44.75 25.41
N VAL A 2 -12.52 -44.61 25.29
CA VAL A 2 -11.79 -44.05 24.12
C VAL A 2 -12.41 -42.71 23.68
N ARG A 3 -11.79 -41.52 23.72
CA ARG A 3 -10.38 -41.07 23.85
C ARG A 3 -10.34 -39.58 24.25
N ARG A 4 -9.27 -39.20 24.95
CA ARG A 4 -8.79 -37.82 25.17
C ARG A 4 -8.43 -37.13 23.84
N ASN A 5 -8.57 -35.81 23.76
CA ASN A 5 -7.60 -34.99 23.02
C ASN A 5 -7.58 -33.52 23.50
N ALA A 6 -7.04 -33.29 24.70
CA ALA A 6 -6.55 -31.97 25.10
C ALA A 6 -5.08 -31.88 24.67
N ARG A 7 -4.80 -31.29 23.50
CA ARG A 7 -3.44 -30.87 23.15
C ARG A 7 -3.13 -29.55 23.86
N ARG A 8 -2.79 -29.63 25.15
CA ARG A 8 -2.05 -28.57 25.82
C ARG A 8 -0.60 -28.68 25.35
N GLY A 9 -0.15 -27.69 24.58
CA GLY A 9 1.26 -27.53 24.25
C GLY A 9 2.05 -27.37 25.55
N VAL A 10 2.81 -28.40 25.91
CA VAL A 10 3.73 -28.37 27.04
C VAL A 10 4.96 -27.62 26.55
N TYR A 11 5.05 -26.33 26.86
CA TYR A 11 6.33 -25.64 26.85
C TYR A 11 7.12 -26.22 28.03
N PHE A 12 7.96 -27.22 27.75
CA PHE A 12 8.99 -27.61 28.70
C PHE A 12 10.01 -26.47 28.77
N PRO A 13 10.31 -25.90 29.94
CA PRO A 13 11.48 -25.05 30.08
C PRO A 13 12.68 -25.97 29.93
N VAL A 14 13.30 -25.99 28.75
CA VAL A 14 14.61 -26.59 28.58
C VAL A 14 15.54 -25.74 29.43
N THR A 15 15.93 -26.25 30.61
CA THR A 15 17.08 -25.73 31.33
C THR A 15 18.29 -25.99 30.45
N MET A 16 18.65 -25.00 29.62
CA MET A 16 19.90 -25.03 28.85
C MET A 16 21.05 -25.07 29.85
N ASP A 17 21.79 -26.18 29.84
CA ASP A 17 23.10 -26.28 30.49
C ASP A 17 24.02 -25.23 29.82
N PRO A 18 24.76 -24.40 30.59
CA PRO A 18 25.71 -23.45 30.04
C PRO A 18 26.76 -24.08 29.10
N SER A 19 27.00 -25.39 29.21
CA SER A 19 27.93 -26.15 28.37
C SER A 19 27.36 -26.57 27.00
N ASP A 20 26.05 -26.47 26.78
CA ASP A 20 25.36 -26.87 25.54
C ASP A 20 25.32 -25.75 24.48
N SER A 21 26.17 -24.73 24.64
CA SER A 21 26.34 -23.65 23.67
C SER A 21 27.06 -24.20 22.43
N PRO A 22 26.45 -24.26 21.22
CA PRO A 22 27.16 -24.71 20.03
C PRO A 22 28.32 -23.76 19.73
N GLN A 23 29.54 -24.19 20.04
CA GLN A 23 30.75 -23.43 19.73
C GLN A 23 30.89 -23.32 18.20
N GLY A 24 30.71 -22.10 17.67
CA GLY A 24 30.89 -21.80 16.24
C GLY A 24 29.75 -21.04 15.55
N MET A 25 28.65 -20.73 16.25
CA MET A 25 27.59 -19.93 15.65
C MET A 25 28.00 -18.45 15.57
N LEU A 26 28.31 -17.96 14.36
CA LEU A 26 28.49 -16.54 14.07
C LEU A 26 27.16 -15.80 14.37
N ALA A 27 26.99 -15.35 15.61
CA ALA A 27 25.78 -14.67 16.04
C ALA A 27 25.70 -13.29 15.35
N LYS A 28 24.75 -13.13 14.42
CA LYS A 28 24.48 -11.86 13.75
C LYS A 28 23.51 -11.03 14.59
N ARG A 29 23.89 -9.78 14.90
CA ARG A 29 23.00 -8.82 15.58
C ARG A 29 21.85 -8.46 14.63
N VAL A 30 20.62 -8.63 15.12
CA VAL A 30 19.41 -8.22 14.40
C VAL A 30 19.05 -6.80 14.80
N GLN A 31 18.75 -5.95 13.82
CA GLN A 31 18.29 -4.59 14.07
C GLN A 31 16.81 -4.60 14.43
N VAL A 32 16.45 -3.95 15.53
CA VAL A 32 15.05 -3.66 15.89
C VAL A 32 14.65 -2.37 15.19
N VAL A 33 13.63 -2.43 14.34
CA VAL A 33 13.19 -1.30 13.50
C VAL A 33 11.74 -0.93 13.79
N SER A 34 11.40 0.35 13.60
CA SER A 34 10.01 0.85 13.63
C SER A 34 9.71 1.57 12.31
N LEU A 35 8.53 1.33 11.75
CA LEU A 35 8.05 2.00 10.53
C LEU A 35 6.89 2.91 10.91
N ARG A 36 6.87 4.13 10.34
CA ARG A 36 5.77 5.09 10.51
C ARG A 36 5.39 5.68 9.15
N MET A 37 4.09 5.77 8.91
CA MET A 37 3.54 6.54 7.80
C MET A 37 3.50 8.01 8.20
N VAL A 38 3.93 8.89 7.30
CA VAL A 38 3.83 10.34 7.47
C VAL A 38 2.79 10.85 6.49
N SER A 39 1.80 11.60 6.97
CA SER A 39 0.88 12.33 6.12
C SER A 39 1.56 13.60 5.62
N GLU A 40 1.51 13.83 4.32
CA GLU A 40 1.93 15.11 3.74
C GLU A 40 0.93 16.22 4.08
N SER A 41 1.38 17.47 4.06
CA SER A 41 0.55 18.65 4.35
C SER A 41 -0.53 18.90 3.30
N SER A 42 -0.31 18.42 2.08
CA SER A 42 -1.26 18.44 0.97
C SER A 42 -2.32 17.35 1.20
N SER A 43 -3.53 17.77 1.57
CA SER A 43 -4.70 16.87 1.59
C SER A 43 -5.63 17.18 0.43
N ILE A 44 -6.14 16.13 -0.20
CA ILE A 44 -7.11 16.27 -1.30
C ILE A 44 -8.50 16.21 -0.71
N PHE A 45 -9.27 17.28 -0.90
CA PHE A 45 -10.68 17.28 -0.54
C PHE A 45 -11.46 16.45 -1.55
N TYR A 46 -11.97 15.30 -1.10
CA TYR A 46 -12.83 14.44 -1.89
C TYR A 46 -14.26 14.52 -1.33
N PRO A 47 -15.22 15.13 -2.04
CA PRO A 47 -16.56 15.38 -1.50
C PRO A 47 -17.39 14.10 -1.35
N ASN A 48 -17.09 13.08 -2.16
CA ASN A 48 -17.78 11.80 -2.08
C ASN A 48 -17.08 10.93 -1.02
N ARG A 49 -17.82 10.45 -0.02
CA ARG A 49 -17.20 9.71 1.07
C ARG A 49 -16.74 8.29 0.64
N LYS A 50 -17.28 7.75 -0.46
CA LYS A 50 -17.07 6.36 -0.87
C LYS A 50 -16.76 6.24 -2.36
N ILE A 51 -15.82 5.36 -2.68
CA ILE A 51 -15.57 4.89 -4.04
C ILE A 51 -16.55 3.75 -4.34
N ARG A 52 -17.41 3.93 -5.34
CA ARG A 52 -18.36 2.89 -5.78
C ARG A 52 -18.07 2.39 -7.19
N THR A 53 -17.50 3.25 -8.01
CA THR A 53 -17.22 2.97 -9.41
C THR A 53 -15.75 3.23 -9.73
N PRO A 54 -15.20 2.62 -10.79
CA PRO A 54 -13.85 2.94 -11.26
C PRO A 54 -13.68 4.43 -11.62
N ALA A 55 -14.77 5.09 -12.07
CA ALA A 55 -14.77 6.51 -12.37
C ALA A 55 -14.56 7.38 -11.12
N ASP A 56 -15.11 6.98 -9.97
CA ASP A 56 -14.89 7.68 -8.70
C ASP A 56 -13.42 7.68 -8.30
N ALA A 57 -12.75 6.52 -8.45
CA ALA A 57 -11.32 6.38 -8.15
C ALA A 57 -10.47 7.16 -9.15
N ALA A 58 -10.80 7.10 -10.44
CA ALA A 58 -10.11 7.84 -11.49
C ALA A 58 -10.18 9.36 -11.23
N ALA A 59 -11.34 9.90 -10.85
CA ALA A 59 -11.48 11.33 -10.55
C ALA A 59 -10.57 11.78 -9.40
N LEU A 60 -10.51 11.01 -8.31
CA LEU A 60 -9.65 11.32 -7.17
C LEU A 60 -8.16 11.23 -7.53
N ILE A 61 -7.77 10.22 -8.30
CA ILE A 61 -6.38 10.01 -8.71
C ILE A 61 -5.94 11.05 -9.75
N CYS A 62 -6.83 11.46 -10.66
CA CYS A 62 -6.56 12.55 -11.59
C CYS A 62 -6.29 13.87 -10.85
N GLN A 63 -7.06 14.15 -9.78
CA GLN A 63 -6.82 15.33 -8.93
C GLN A 63 -5.48 15.25 -8.18
N PHE A 64 -5.03 14.04 -7.84
CA PHE A 64 -3.73 13.81 -7.20
C PHE A 64 -2.55 13.93 -8.16
N ILE A 65 -2.62 13.30 -9.33
CA ILE A 65 -1.55 13.32 -10.34
C ILE A 65 -1.45 14.69 -11.01
N GLY A 66 -2.57 15.38 -11.22
CA GLY A 66 -2.62 16.65 -11.93
C GLY A 66 -2.16 16.52 -13.39
N ASP A 67 -1.52 17.57 -13.91
CA ASP A 67 -0.97 17.63 -15.26
C ASP A 67 0.45 17.02 -15.35
N CYS A 68 0.62 15.81 -14.79
CA CYS A 68 1.90 15.11 -14.87
C CYS A 68 2.16 14.62 -16.30
N ASP A 69 3.28 15.05 -16.88
CA ASP A 69 3.76 14.68 -18.22
C ASP A 69 4.45 13.30 -18.27
N ARG A 70 4.64 12.66 -17.10
CA ARG A 70 5.27 11.35 -16.96
C ARG A 70 4.25 10.28 -16.63
N GLU A 71 4.50 9.07 -17.13
CA GLU A 71 3.81 7.87 -16.65
C GLU A 71 4.05 7.70 -15.16
N THR A 72 2.97 7.57 -14.42
CA THR A 72 2.95 7.49 -12.98
C THR A 72 2.01 6.37 -12.60
N PHE A 73 2.49 5.45 -11.78
CA PHE A 73 1.68 4.42 -11.16
C PHE A 73 1.40 4.80 -9.70
N CYS A 74 0.11 4.87 -9.36
CA CYS A 74 -0.38 5.23 -8.05
C CYS A 74 -1.26 4.12 -7.48
N ILE A 75 -1.34 4.08 -6.15
CA ILE A 75 -2.37 3.33 -5.44
C ILE A 75 -3.24 4.23 -4.59
N LEU A 76 -4.53 3.92 -4.59
CA LEU A 76 -5.51 4.45 -3.66
C LEU A 76 -5.88 3.36 -2.66
N CYS A 77 -5.67 3.64 -1.39
CA CYS A 77 -5.99 2.77 -0.27
C CYS A 77 -7.43 3.00 0.20
N LEU A 78 -8.17 1.91 0.42
CA LEU A 78 -9.56 1.95 0.87
C LEU A 78 -9.74 1.18 2.19
N ASN A 79 -10.66 1.66 3.03
CA ASN A 79 -11.12 0.92 4.21
C ASN A 79 -12.23 -0.11 3.86
N THR A 80 -12.71 -0.85 4.85
CA THR A 80 -13.78 -1.86 4.69
C THR A 80 -15.12 -1.30 4.22
N LYS A 81 -15.31 0.02 4.25
CA LYS A 81 -16.51 0.72 3.76
C LYS A 81 -16.30 1.35 2.37
N ASN A 82 -15.18 1.03 1.70
CA ASN A 82 -14.72 1.62 0.44
C ASN A 82 -14.52 3.15 0.53
N GLU A 83 -14.15 3.67 1.70
CA GLU A 83 -13.78 5.07 1.88
C GLU A 83 -12.27 5.22 1.62
N PRO A 84 -11.82 6.22 0.84
CA PRO A 84 -10.40 6.45 0.58
C PRO A 84 -9.68 6.92 1.84
N THR A 85 -8.57 6.26 2.18
CA THR A 85 -7.79 6.54 3.40
C THR A 85 -6.43 7.16 3.10
N ALA A 86 -5.78 6.73 2.02
CA ALA A 86 -4.48 7.23 1.60
C ALA A 86 -4.32 7.09 0.08
N ILE A 87 -3.53 7.98 -0.50
CA ILE A 87 -3.11 7.90 -1.90
C ILE A 87 -1.60 8.02 -1.95
N HIS A 88 -0.96 7.27 -2.84
CA HIS A 88 0.48 7.29 -2.96
C HIS A 88 0.93 6.97 -4.38
N GLN A 89 1.95 7.71 -4.81
CA GLN A 89 2.70 7.43 -6.02
C GLN A 89 3.74 6.34 -5.73
N VAL A 90 3.56 5.17 -6.34
CA VAL A 90 4.46 4.02 -6.14
C VAL A 90 5.65 4.10 -7.08
N SER A 91 5.43 4.45 -8.35
CA SER A 91 6.51 4.62 -9.31
C SER A 91 6.19 5.73 -10.31
N THR A 92 7.22 6.44 -10.73
CA THR A 92 7.19 7.32 -11.90
C THR A 92 8.01 6.65 -12.98
N GLY A 93 7.37 6.26 -14.07
CA GLY A 93 8.02 5.66 -15.22
C GLY A 93 8.95 6.63 -15.96
N THR A 94 9.86 6.06 -16.73
CA THR A 94 10.54 6.76 -17.83
C THR A 94 9.86 6.38 -19.15
N LEU A 95 10.29 6.96 -20.28
CA LEU A 95 9.64 6.91 -21.61
C LEU A 95 9.15 5.52 -22.11
N ASN A 96 9.61 4.40 -21.52
CA ASN A 96 9.40 3.05 -22.05
C ASN A 96 8.75 2.03 -21.10
N ALA A 97 8.63 2.30 -19.79
CA ALA A 97 7.87 1.47 -18.85
C ALA A 97 7.88 2.06 -17.42
N SER A 98 6.79 1.85 -16.68
CA SER A 98 6.76 1.96 -15.22
C SER A 98 7.03 0.59 -14.60
N LEU A 99 8.22 0.41 -14.00
CA LEU A 99 8.59 -0.82 -13.32
C LEU A 99 7.93 -0.82 -11.93
N VAL A 100 6.81 -1.54 -11.79
CA VAL A 100 6.07 -1.62 -10.52
C VAL A 100 6.50 -2.85 -9.75
N HIS A 101 7.05 -2.66 -8.56
CA HIS A 101 7.36 -3.75 -7.64
C HIS A 101 6.19 -4.01 -6.67
N PRO A 102 5.65 -5.25 -6.61
CA PRO A 102 4.57 -5.58 -5.68
C PRO A 102 4.92 -5.28 -4.22
N HIS A 103 6.19 -5.49 -3.82
CA HIS A 103 6.62 -5.24 -2.44
C HIS A 103 6.57 -3.75 -2.06
N GLU A 104 6.76 -2.83 -3.01
CA GLU A 104 6.64 -1.38 -2.77
C GLU A 104 5.17 -1.00 -2.67
N THR A 105 4.37 -1.55 -3.59
CA THR A 105 2.91 -1.36 -3.64
C THR A 105 2.25 -1.80 -2.33
N PHE A 106 2.55 -3.01 -1.86
CA PHE A 106 1.92 -3.57 -0.66
C PHE A 106 2.48 -2.99 0.63
N LYS A 107 3.73 -2.51 0.66
CA LYS A 107 4.32 -1.91 1.87
C LYS A 107 3.45 -0.76 2.37
N LEU A 108 3.06 0.16 1.49
CA LEU A 108 2.20 1.27 1.89
C LEU A 108 0.78 0.81 2.22
N ALA A 109 0.19 -0.10 1.43
CA ALA A 109 -1.14 -0.64 1.71
C ALA A 109 -1.24 -1.26 3.11
N ILE A 110 -0.19 -1.98 3.52
CA ILE A 110 -0.10 -2.56 4.86
C ILE A 110 0.06 -1.46 5.92
N LEU A 111 0.96 -0.49 5.70
CA LEU A 111 1.14 0.63 6.63
C LEU A 111 -0.12 1.50 6.78
N ALA A 112 -0.95 1.60 5.74
CA ALA A 112 -2.22 2.32 5.74
C ALA A 112 -3.37 1.53 6.40
N ASN A 113 -3.14 0.27 6.81
CA ASN A 113 -4.19 -0.65 7.25
C ASN A 113 -5.34 -0.77 6.23
N SER A 114 -5.01 -0.82 4.94
CA SER A 114 -5.99 -0.88 3.86
C SER A 114 -6.72 -2.21 3.84
N ALA A 115 -8.04 -2.16 3.66
CA ALA A 115 -8.84 -3.36 3.39
C ALA A 115 -8.77 -3.77 1.91
N SER A 116 -8.64 -2.78 1.02
CA SER A 116 -8.45 -2.98 -0.41
C SER A 116 -7.65 -1.83 -1.02
N ILE A 117 -7.13 -2.04 -2.23
CA ILE A 117 -6.40 -1.03 -2.99
C ILE A 117 -6.96 -0.93 -4.41
N VAL A 118 -6.91 0.28 -4.96
CA VAL A 118 -7.14 0.55 -6.38
C VAL A 118 -5.81 0.97 -6.99
N ALA A 119 -5.38 0.27 -8.04
CA ALA A 119 -4.16 0.58 -8.77
C ALA A 119 -4.51 1.37 -10.03
N CYS A 120 -3.77 2.44 -10.30
CA CYS A 120 -3.98 3.29 -11.48
C CYS A 120 -2.64 3.73 -12.07
N HIS A 121 -2.62 3.93 -13.39
CA HIS A 121 -1.53 4.60 -14.07
C HIS A 121 -2.08 5.63 -15.05
N ASN A 122 -1.36 6.74 -15.26
CA ASN A 122 -1.59 7.64 -16.39
C ASN A 122 -0.67 7.25 -17.57
N HIS A 123 -1.20 7.37 -18.79
CA HIS A 123 -0.42 7.27 -20.03
C HIS A 123 -0.41 8.64 -20.73
N PRO A 124 0.73 9.34 -20.82
CA PRO A 124 0.82 10.71 -21.36
C PRO A 124 0.58 10.78 -22.89
N SER A 125 0.59 9.65 -23.60
CA SER A 125 0.31 9.57 -25.04
C SER A 125 -1.17 9.79 -25.41
N GLY A 126 -2.07 9.91 -24.42
CA GLY A 126 -3.44 10.39 -24.61
C GLY A 126 -4.39 9.46 -25.39
N ALA A 127 -3.99 8.25 -25.74
CA ALA A 127 -4.78 7.38 -26.64
C ALA A 127 -5.92 6.63 -25.96
N PHE A 128 -5.94 6.48 -24.62
CA PHE A 128 -7.03 5.81 -23.92
C PHE A 128 -7.53 6.64 -22.74
N ALA A 129 -8.82 6.98 -22.80
CA ALA A 129 -9.61 7.73 -21.82
C ALA A 129 -9.44 9.25 -21.81
N ARG A 130 -9.95 9.90 -22.86
CA ARG A 130 -10.60 11.21 -22.74
C ARG A 130 -11.87 11.06 -21.88
N GLN A 131 -11.75 10.96 -20.55
CA GLN A 131 -12.85 11.36 -19.68
C GLN A 131 -12.85 12.89 -19.67
N ARG A 132 -13.86 13.51 -20.31
CA ARG A 132 -14.11 14.95 -20.21
C ARG A 132 -14.19 15.28 -18.73
N MET A 133 -13.15 15.93 -18.18
CA MET A 133 -13.26 16.51 -16.86
C MET A 133 -14.38 17.54 -16.88
N PRO A 134 -15.31 17.52 -15.91
CA PRO A 134 -16.36 18.51 -15.82
C PRO A 134 -15.75 19.92 -15.65
N ALA A 135 -16.43 20.92 -16.23
CA ALA A 135 -15.88 22.26 -16.45
C ALA A 135 -15.36 22.99 -15.20
N TRP A 136 -15.78 22.59 -14.00
CA TRP A 136 -15.36 23.18 -12.73
C TRP A 136 -13.90 22.88 -12.34
N TYR A 137 -13.21 21.94 -13.01
CA TYR A 137 -11.79 21.66 -12.77
C TYR A 137 -10.85 22.67 -13.44
N ARG A 138 -11.34 23.47 -14.40
CA ARG A 138 -10.51 24.36 -15.24
C ARG A 138 -10.41 25.81 -14.73
N SER A 139 -10.95 26.08 -13.54
CA SER A 139 -11.00 27.42 -12.97
C SER A 139 -10.51 27.40 -11.51
N SER A 140 -9.20 27.37 -11.33
CA SER A 140 -8.48 27.85 -10.15
C SER A 140 -7.08 28.26 -10.58
#